data_AF-A0A815BML1-F1
#
_entry.id   AF-A0A815BML1-F1
#
_cell.length_a   1.000
_cell.length_b   1.000
_cell.length_c   1.000
_cell.angle_alpha   90.00
_cell.angle_beta   90.00
_cell.angle_gamma   90.00
#
_symmetry.space_group_name_H-M   'P 1'
#
loop_
_entity.id
_entity.type
_entity.pdbx_description
1 polymer ?
#
loop_
_entity_poly.entity_id
_entity_poly.type
_entity_poly.pdbx_seq_one_letter_code
_entity_poly.pdbx_strand_id
1 'polypeptide(L)'
;MTLSPFPLADNHDTVDFYGGACSGNSLFLFTWGWGPSIYEYALRPLVEFKKQYQSPEPYTTDELILHCAANNEVLGMIVKNRQNEIRFDLCLTATMHRYYTVHLDLTAENQQIRCCSLNNDHWMVICPDYSALYQIFYPRGIVGKHTYQSSPWYAIDLGKNDLLILTENTVNIHKLP
;
A
#
# COMPACT_ATOMS: atom_id res chain seq x y z
N MET A 1 -22.36 22.88 -0.09
CA MET A 1 -20.91 22.66 0.02
C MET A 1 -20.45 22.07 -1.31
N THR A 2 -20.10 22.94 -2.25
CA THR A 2 -19.65 22.56 -3.59
C THR A 2 -18.18 22.20 -3.51
N LEU A 3 -17.84 20.93 -3.75
CA LEU A 3 -16.46 20.53 -4.01
C LEU A 3 -16.01 21.30 -5.24
N SER A 4 -15.02 22.19 -5.06
CA SER A 4 -14.29 22.79 -6.16
C SER A 4 -13.77 21.67 -7.06
N PRO A 5 -13.89 21.77 -8.40
CA PRO A 5 -13.20 20.84 -9.27
C PRO A 5 -11.69 20.94 -8.96
N PHE A 6 -11.04 19.79 -8.79
CA PHE A 6 -9.58 19.73 -8.79
C PHE A 6 -9.12 20.37 -10.09
N PRO A 7 -8.36 21.49 -10.07
CA PRO A 7 -7.74 21.98 -11.27
C PRO A 7 -6.64 20.99 -11.63
N LEU A 8 -6.89 20.16 -12.64
CA LEU A 8 -5.82 19.51 -13.39
C LEU A 8 -5.11 20.64 -14.15
N ALA A 9 -4.20 21.32 -13.47
CA ALA A 9 -3.42 22.40 -14.04
C ALA A 9 -2.34 21.79 -14.94
N ASP A 10 -2.46 22.06 -16.24
CA ASP A 10 -1.40 21.87 -17.21
C ASP A 10 -0.21 22.81 -16.90
N ASN A 11 1.00 22.26 -17.00
CA ASN A 11 2.35 22.87 -16.98
C ASN A 11 3.00 23.19 -15.63
N HIS A 12 3.91 22.29 -15.21
CA HIS A 12 5.32 22.51 -14.79
C HIS A 12 5.85 21.15 -14.31
N ASP A 13 6.97 20.63 -14.86
CA ASP A 13 7.71 19.43 -14.42
C ASP A 13 6.86 18.45 -13.58
N THR A 14 5.87 17.82 -14.22
CA THR A 14 4.81 17.11 -13.50
C THR A 14 5.37 15.88 -12.83
N VAL A 15 5.34 15.85 -11.50
CA VAL A 15 5.70 14.67 -10.73
C VAL A 15 4.65 13.58 -10.98
N ASP A 16 5.07 12.49 -11.62
CA ASP A 16 4.20 11.35 -11.91
C ASP A 16 3.95 10.51 -10.65
N PHE A 17 2.81 10.78 -9.99
CA PHE A 17 2.34 9.96 -8.88
C PHE A 17 1.76 8.64 -9.39
N TYR A 18 2.19 7.54 -8.77
CA TYR A 18 1.70 6.20 -9.11
C TYR A 18 0.57 5.73 -8.19
N GLY A 19 0.63 6.11 -6.91
CA GLY A 19 -0.34 5.69 -5.93
C GLY A 19 -0.20 6.45 -4.63
N GLY A 20 -1.02 6.07 -3.65
CA GLY A 20 -0.98 6.69 -2.34
C GLY A 20 -1.94 6.06 -1.34
N ALA A 21 -1.82 6.49 -0.10
CA ALA A 21 -2.66 6.07 1.01
C ALA A 21 -2.92 7.24 1.95
N CYS A 22 -4.07 7.23 2.62
CA CYS A 22 -4.42 8.22 3.63
C CYS A 22 -4.32 7.61 5.02
N SER A 23 -3.76 8.35 5.97
CA SER A 23 -3.76 8.00 7.39
C SER A 23 -4.09 9.23 8.23
N GLY A 24 -5.23 9.20 8.93
CA GLY A 24 -5.73 10.35 9.69
C GLY A 24 -5.87 11.59 8.81
N ASN A 25 -5.11 12.65 9.14
CA ASN A 25 -5.10 13.92 8.40
C ASN A 25 -3.95 14.03 7.38
N SER A 26 -3.26 12.93 7.05
CA SER A 26 -2.17 12.93 6.08
C SER A 26 -2.52 12.06 4.86
N LEU A 27 -2.16 12.55 3.68
CA LEU A 27 -2.13 11.84 2.41
C LEU A 27 -0.68 11.59 2.03
N PHE A 28 -0.33 10.34 1.78
CA PHE A 28 0.97 9.93 1.29
C PHE A 28 0.83 9.55 -0.18
N LEU A 29 1.57 10.22 -1.06
CA LEU A 29 1.65 9.90 -2.49
C LEU A 29 3.07 9.42 -2.79
N PHE A 30 3.22 8.44 -3.67
CA PHE A 30 4.53 7.97 -4.09
C PHE A 30 4.69 8.00 -5.60
N THR A 31 5.91 8.28 -6.05
CA THR A 31 6.22 8.41 -7.48
C THR A 31 6.41 7.05 -8.13
N TRP A 32 6.17 6.99 -9.44
CA TRP A 32 6.56 5.84 -10.23
C TRP A 32 8.08 5.75 -10.40
N GLY A 33 8.58 4.53 -10.59
CA GLY A 33 9.98 4.28 -10.97
C GLY A 33 10.89 3.81 -9.84
N TRP A 34 12.14 3.52 -10.21
CA TRP A 34 13.19 3.10 -9.29
C TRP A 34 13.66 4.29 -8.44
N GLY A 35 13.85 4.05 -7.14
CA GLY A 35 14.13 5.13 -6.18
C GLY A 35 12.94 6.07 -5.97
N PRO A 36 11.76 5.55 -5.59
CA PRO A 36 10.55 6.34 -5.49
C PRO A 36 10.66 7.36 -4.36
N SER A 37 10.16 8.57 -4.61
CA SER A 37 9.92 9.56 -3.57
C SER A 37 8.53 9.39 -2.97
N ILE A 38 8.40 9.66 -1.67
CA ILE A 38 7.11 9.73 -0.99
C ILE A 38 6.86 11.19 -0.59
N TYR A 39 5.68 11.70 -0.91
CA TYR A 39 5.22 13.04 -0.60
C TYR A 39 4.11 12.95 0.42
N GLU A 40 4.24 13.68 1.53
CA GLU A 40 3.18 13.84 2.52
C GLU A 40 2.48 15.18 2.31
N TYR A 41 1.14 15.14 2.31
CA TYR A 41 0.26 16.28 2.33
C TYR A 41 -0.61 16.25 3.58
N ALA A 42 -0.79 17.40 4.23
CA ALA A 42 -1.90 17.60 5.15
C ALA A 42 -3.21 17.58 4.35
N LEU A 43 -4.26 16.96 4.86
CA LEU A 43 -5.60 16.96 4.23
C LEU A 43 -6.54 18.02 4.80
N ARG A 44 -6.24 18.55 6.00
CA ARG A 44 -7.10 19.47 6.74
C ARG A 44 -6.28 20.54 7.47
N PRO A 45 -6.79 21.78 7.58
CA PRO A 45 -8.07 22.27 7.04
C PRO A 45 -8.06 22.46 5.51
N LEU A 46 -6.87 22.55 4.91
CA LEU A 46 -6.63 22.61 3.47
C LEU A 46 -5.61 21.54 3.09
N VAL A 47 -5.59 21.19 1.80
CA VAL A 47 -4.58 20.29 1.27
C VAL A 47 -3.28 21.06 1.11
N GLU A 48 -2.26 20.71 1.90
CA GLU A 48 -0.98 21.42 1.91
C GLU A 48 0.17 20.43 1.89
N PHE A 49 1.18 20.71 1.06
CA PHE A 49 2.41 19.92 1.05
C PHE A 49 3.13 20.09 2.39
N LYS A 50 3.50 18.97 3.01
CA LYS A 50 4.26 18.95 4.26
C LYS A 50 5.73 18.65 4.02
N LYS A 51 6.01 17.50 3.41
CA LYS A 51 7.36 16.95 3.33
C LYS A 51 7.49 15.96 2.18
N GLN A 52 8.70 15.89 1.63
CA GLN A 52 9.13 14.85 0.72
C GLN A 52 10.17 13.97 1.41
N TYR A 53 10.04 12.66 1.23
CA TYR A 53 11.01 11.64 1.61
C TYR A 53 11.64 11.11 0.31
N GLN A 54 12.95 11.28 0.16
CA GLN A 54 13.69 10.92 -1.05
C GLN A 54 14.59 9.72 -0.77
N SER A 55 14.75 8.85 -1.76
CA SER A 55 15.77 7.80 -1.73
C SER A 55 17.16 8.37 -1.38
N PRO A 56 17.95 7.69 -0.52
CA PRO A 56 17.80 6.31 -0.07
C PRO A 56 16.86 6.09 1.14
N GLU A 57 16.18 7.13 1.65
CA GLU A 57 15.31 7.02 2.82
C GLU A 57 13.84 7.25 2.46
N PRO A 58 12.94 6.25 2.62
CA PRO A 58 13.14 4.92 3.21
C PRO A 58 13.58 3.83 2.23
N TYR A 59 13.70 4.16 0.94
CA TYR A 59 13.99 3.19 -0.12
C TYR A 59 15.19 3.55 -0.94
N THR A 60 15.99 2.55 -1.29
CA THR A 60 17.17 2.70 -2.14
C THR A 60 16.77 3.01 -3.59
N THR A 61 17.74 3.45 -4.40
CA THR A 61 17.54 3.74 -5.83
C THR A 61 17.26 2.50 -6.68
N ASP A 62 17.39 1.30 -6.12
CA ASP A 62 17.16 0.01 -6.79
C ASP A 62 15.88 -0.69 -6.31
N GLU A 63 15.02 0.07 -5.63
CA GLU A 63 13.73 -0.39 -5.12
C GLU A 63 12.58 0.38 -5.78
N LEU A 64 11.42 -0.27 -5.87
CA LEU A 64 10.18 0.29 -6.39
C LEU A 64 9.04 -0.04 -5.42
N ILE A 65 8.17 0.93 -5.15
CA ILE A 65 6.94 0.72 -4.39
C ILE A 65 5.85 0.28 -5.37
N LEU A 66 5.29 -0.91 -5.16
CA LEU A 66 4.21 -1.47 -5.98
C LEU A 66 2.83 -1.00 -5.52
N HIS A 67 2.65 -0.87 -4.21
CA HIS A 67 1.39 -0.46 -3.61
C HIS A 67 1.62 -0.02 -2.17
N CYS A 68 0.75 0.84 -1.64
CA CYS A 68 0.74 1.18 -0.23
C CYS A 68 -0.69 1.22 0.33
N ALA A 69 -0.80 0.98 1.62
CA ALA A 69 -2.01 1.19 2.40
C ALA A 69 -1.59 1.70 3.78
N ALA A 70 -2.48 2.42 4.46
CA ALA A 70 -2.19 2.97 5.78
C ALA A 70 -3.27 2.60 6.79
N ASN A 71 -2.88 2.50 8.05
CA ASN A 71 -3.79 2.53 9.19
C ASN A 71 -3.16 3.35 10.31
N ASN A 72 -3.95 4.19 10.97
CA ASN A 72 -3.53 5.00 12.12
C ASN A 72 -2.21 5.78 11.89
N GLU A 73 -1.09 5.18 12.29
CA GLU A 73 0.27 5.75 12.27
C GLU A 73 1.28 4.89 11.48
N VAL A 74 0.79 3.89 10.74
CA VAL A 74 1.63 2.94 10.00
C VAL A 74 1.26 2.96 8.52
N LEU A 75 2.30 3.05 7.69
CA LEU A 75 2.24 2.88 6.25
C LEU A 75 2.80 1.51 5.90
N GLY A 76 1.93 0.63 5.38
CA GLY A 76 2.31 -0.67 4.85
C GLY A 76 2.58 -0.56 3.35
N MET A 77 3.75 -1.00 2.91
CA MET A 77 4.22 -0.83 1.53
C MET A 77 4.72 -2.15 0.95
N ILE A 78 4.30 -2.46 -0.27
CA ILE A 78 4.86 -3.57 -1.04
C ILE A 78 6.00 -3.02 -1.86
N VAL A 79 7.18 -3.61 -1.70
CA VAL A 79 8.43 -3.13 -2.28
C VAL A 79 9.05 -4.26 -3.09
N LYS A 80 9.54 -3.92 -4.29
CA LYS A 80 10.26 -4.82 -5.19
C LYS A 80 11.65 -4.26 -5.47
N ASN A 81 12.68 -5.09 -5.43
CA ASN A 81 14.03 -4.69 -5.86
C ASN A 81 14.36 -5.16 -7.28
N ARG A 82 15.54 -4.77 -7.80
CA ARG A 82 16.03 -5.18 -9.13
C ARG A 82 16.25 -6.69 -9.28
N GLN A 83 16.41 -7.43 -8.18
CA GLN A 83 16.52 -8.89 -8.16
C GLN A 83 15.15 -9.58 -8.18
N ASN A 84 14.06 -8.82 -8.33
CA ASN A 84 12.67 -9.27 -8.25
C ASN A 84 12.26 -9.83 -6.88
N GLU A 85 13.02 -9.56 -5.82
CA GLU A 85 12.59 -9.90 -4.46
C GLU A 85 11.48 -8.94 -4.06
N ILE A 86 10.40 -9.50 -3.51
CA ILE A 86 9.23 -8.73 -3.07
C ILE A 86 9.15 -8.84 -1.55
N ARG A 87 8.92 -7.71 -0.90
CA ARG A 87 8.70 -7.64 0.54
C ARG A 87 7.58 -6.68 0.88
N PHE A 88 7.06 -6.85 2.09
CA PHE A 88 6.10 -5.96 2.71
C PHE A 88 6.76 -5.25 3.89
N ASP A 89 6.90 -3.94 3.79
CA ASP A 89 7.53 -3.08 4.78
C ASP A 89 6.47 -2.32 5.58
N LEU A 90 6.67 -2.20 6.90
CA LEU A 90 5.90 -1.32 7.77
C LEU A 90 6.75 -0.13 8.20
N CYS A 91 6.25 1.07 7.93
CA CYS A 91 6.90 2.32 8.27
C CYS A 91 6.02 3.17 9.17
N LEU A 92 6.61 3.82 10.18
CA LEU A 92 5.90 4.82 10.97
C LEU A 92 5.65 6.06 10.10
N THR A 93 4.41 6.52 9.99
CA THR A 93 4.05 7.67 9.14
C THR A 93 4.72 8.97 9.59
N ALA A 94 4.94 9.14 10.90
CA ALA A 94 5.56 10.34 11.47
C ALA A 94 7.03 10.54 11.04
N THR A 95 7.77 9.45 10.86
CA THR A 95 9.23 9.50 10.60
C THR A 95 9.62 8.86 9.27
N MET A 96 8.71 8.12 8.64
CA MET A 96 8.99 7.14 7.59
C MET A 96 10.05 6.11 7.97
N HIS A 97 10.30 5.91 9.27
CA HIS A 97 11.20 4.89 9.75
C HIS A 97 10.57 3.50 9.54
N ARG A 98 11.24 2.67 8.73
CA ARG A 98 10.88 1.27 8.56
C ARG A 98 11.29 0.48 9.80
N TYR A 99 10.29 -0.04 10.53
CA TYR A 99 10.52 -0.80 11.76
C TYR A 99 10.28 -2.31 11.59
N TYR A 100 9.68 -2.72 10.47
CA TYR A 100 9.41 -4.13 10.20
C TYR A 100 9.38 -4.43 8.71
N THR A 101 9.80 -5.65 8.36
CA THR A 101 9.85 -6.16 6.98
C THR A 101 9.46 -7.64 6.98
N VAL A 102 8.61 -8.02 6.03
CA VAL A 102 8.26 -9.41 5.73
C VAL A 102 8.63 -9.70 4.29
N HIS A 103 9.55 -10.64 4.07
CA HIS A 103 9.84 -11.13 2.72
C HIS A 103 8.67 -11.99 2.23
N LEU A 104 8.19 -11.69 1.03
CA LEU A 104 7.14 -12.46 0.37
C LEU A 104 7.85 -13.39 -0.62
N ASP A 105 7.73 -14.70 -0.40
CA ASP A 105 8.26 -15.72 -1.31
C ASP A 105 7.39 -15.78 -2.58
N LEU A 106 7.53 -14.75 -3.40
CA LEU A 106 6.78 -14.48 -4.61
C LEU A 106 7.77 -14.10 -5.71
N THR A 107 7.69 -14.79 -6.83
CA THR A 107 8.37 -14.40 -8.07
C THR A 107 7.32 -13.83 -9.02
N ALA A 108 6.78 -12.65 -8.69
CA ALA A 108 5.79 -12.01 -9.54
C ALA A 108 6.48 -11.12 -10.57
N GLU A 109 6.33 -11.47 -11.85
CA GLU A 109 6.70 -10.60 -12.95
C GLU A 109 5.75 -9.39 -13.02
N ASN A 110 4.46 -9.59 -12.70
CA ASN A 110 3.48 -8.51 -12.69
C ASN A 110 3.49 -7.70 -11.40
N GLN A 111 3.26 -6.40 -11.58
CA GLN A 111 3.31 -5.37 -10.54
C GLN A 111 1.98 -5.18 -9.81
N GLN A 112 1.01 -6.08 -9.98
CA GLN A 112 -0.36 -5.91 -9.49
C GLN A 112 -0.58 -6.40 -8.06
N ILE A 113 0.49 -6.63 -7.30
CA ILE A 113 0.37 -7.01 -5.89
C ILE A 113 -0.12 -5.79 -5.11
N ARG A 114 -1.19 -5.98 -4.34
CA ARG A 114 -1.81 -4.92 -3.54
C ARG A 114 -1.78 -5.27 -2.06
N CYS A 115 -1.91 -4.27 -1.22
CA CYS A 115 -2.08 -4.47 0.21
C CYS A 115 -3.26 -3.67 0.73
N CYS A 116 -3.83 -4.13 1.84
CA CYS A 116 -4.75 -3.35 2.64
C CYS A 116 -4.40 -3.52 4.12
N SER A 117 -4.66 -2.46 4.89
CA SER A 117 -4.69 -2.54 6.33
C SER A 117 -5.98 -3.21 6.79
N LEU A 118 -5.87 -4.00 7.85
CA LEU A 118 -6.99 -4.47 8.65
C LEU A 118 -6.85 -3.86 10.06
N ASN A 119 -7.83 -4.11 10.91
CA ASN A 119 -7.78 -3.71 12.32
C ASN A 119 -6.59 -4.37 13.07
N ASN A 120 -6.04 -3.70 14.10
CA ASN A 120 -5.10 -4.27 15.09
C ASN A 120 -3.84 -4.95 14.51
N ASP A 121 -2.95 -4.21 13.84
CA ASP A 121 -1.66 -4.71 13.32
C ASP A 121 -1.75 -5.86 12.29
N HIS A 122 -2.97 -6.14 11.82
CA HIS A 122 -3.21 -7.08 10.74
C HIS A 122 -3.16 -6.38 9.39
N TRP A 123 -2.52 -7.04 8.44
CA TRP A 123 -2.40 -6.60 7.06
C TRP A 123 -2.71 -7.74 6.14
N MET A 124 -3.16 -7.40 4.94
CA MET A 124 -3.36 -8.37 3.89
C MET A 124 -2.61 -7.97 2.64
N VAL A 125 -1.92 -8.93 2.04
CA VAL A 125 -1.31 -8.79 0.73
C VAL A 125 -2.11 -9.65 -0.26
N ILE A 126 -2.51 -9.03 -1.36
CA ILE A 126 -3.31 -9.61 -2.43
C ILE A 126 -2.37 -9.88 -3.60
N CYS A 127 -2.30 -11.13 -4.03
CA CYS A 127 -1.44 -11.60 -5.11
C CYS A 127 -2.30 -12.21 -6.23
N PRO A 128 -2.74 -11.41 -7.22
CA PRO A 128 -3.59 -11.89 -8.31
C PRO A 128 -2.97 -13.07 -9.07
N ASP A 129 -1.69 -12.99 -9.43
CA ASP A 129 -0.96 -14.02 -10.18
C ASP A 129 -0.93 -15.38 -9.47
N TYR A 130 -0.98 -15.37 -8.13
CA TYR A 130 -0.97 -16.58 -7.31
C TYR A 130 -2.38 -16.98 -6.87
N SER A 131 -3.41 -16.25 -7.33
CA SER A 131 -4.79 -16.36 -6.86
C SER A 131 -4.89 -16.46 -5.34
N ALA A 132 -4.08 -15.67 -4.62
CA ALA A 132 -3.88 -15.85 -3.19
C ALA A 132 -3.89 -14.53 -2.41
N LEU A 133 -4.28 -14.63 -1.14
CA LEU A 133 -4.15 -13.61 -0.13
C LEU A 133 -3.19 -14.11 0.95
N TYR A 134 -2.30 -13.25 1.40
CA TYR A 134 -1.38 -13.49 2.50
C TYR A 134 -1.78 -12.60 3.67
N GLN A 135 -2.08 -13.22 4.81
CA GLN A 135 -2.35 -12.51 6.05
C GLN A 135 -1.03 -12.29 6.79
N ILE A 136 -0.72 -11.03 7.05
CA ILE A 136 0.45 -10.61 7.80
C ILE A 136 -0.03 -10.07 9.14
N PHE A 137 0.63 -10.49 10.21
CA PHE A 137 0.36 -10.00 11.56
C PHE A 137 1.68 -9.68 12.24
N TYR A 138 1.90 -8.40 12.56
CA TYR A 138 3.10 -7.98 13.25
C TYR A 138 3.09 -8.45 14.72
N PRO A 139 4.22 -8.92 15.29
CA PRO A 139 5.53 -9.17 14.68
C PRO A 139 5.70 -10.60 14.13
N ARG A 140 4.62 -11.38 14.05
CA ARG A 140 4.62 -12.80 13.68
C ARG A 140 4.91 -13.07 12.19
N GLY A 141 4.79 -12.06 11.33
CA GLY A 141 5.02 -12.19 9.89
C GLY A 141 3.80 -12.76 9.19
N ILE A 142 4.00 -13.64 8.20
CA ILE A 142 2.89 -14.31 7.50
C ILE A 142 2.26 -15.34 8.44
N VAL A 143 0.99 -15.16 8.78
CA VAL A 143 0.24 -16.06 9.68
C VAL A 143 -0.79 -16.91 8.96
N GLY A 144 -1.10 -16.58 7.70
CA GLY A 144 -2.07 -17.32 6.91
C GLY A 144 -1.94 -17.06 5.42
N LYS A 145 -2.36 -18.06 4.63
CA LYS A 145 -2.52 -17.96 3.18
C LYS A 145 -3.89 -18.48 2.82
N HIS A 146 -4.63 -17.74 1.99
CA HIS A 146 -5.92 -18.15 1.47
C HIS A 146 -5.90 -18.09 -0.05
N THR A 147 -6.37 -19.14 -0.72
CA THR A 147 -6.36 -19.25 -2.18
C THR A 147 -7.77 -19.21 -2.73
N TYR A 148 -7.96 -18.55 -3.88
CA TYR A 148 -9.20 -18.49 -4.62
C TYR A 148 -9.09 -19.24 -5.94
N GLN A 149 -10.23 -19.65 -6.49
CA GLN A 149 -10.30 -20.20 -7.84
C GLN A 149 -10.12 -19.13 -8.93
N SER A 150 -10.44 -17.87 -8.62
CA SER A 150 -10.28 -16.73 -9.52
C SER A 150 -9.42 -15.66 -8.86
N SER A 151 -8.59 -14.97 -9.65
CA SER A 151 -7.63 -13.99 -9.15
C SER A 151 -8.30 -12.91 -8.30
N PRO A 152 -7.87 -12.72 -7.03
CA PRO A 152 -8.35 -11.63 -6.21
C PRO A 152 -7.72 -10.32 -6.69
N TRP A 153 -8.54 -9.30 -6.90
CA TRP A 153 -8.12 -7.98 -7.40
C TRP A 153 -8.05 -6.93 -6.31
N TYR A 154 -8.93 -7.02 -5.32
CA TYR A 154 -9.04 -6.01 -4.29
C TYR A 154 -9.56 -6.58 -2.98
N ALA A 155 -9.15 -5.97 -1.86
CA ALA A 155 -9.67 -6.26 -0.54
C ALA A 155 -10.07 -4.95 0.14
N ILE A 156 -11.23 -4.94 0.77
CA ILE A 156 -11.76 -3.77 1.49
C ILE A 156 -12.18 -4.24 2.88
N ASP A 157 -11.59 -3.65 3.91
CA ASP A 157 -12.12 -3.76 5.27
C ASP A 157 -13.43 -2.98 5.36
N LEU A 158 -14.53 -3.69 5.61
CA LEU A 158 -15.86 -3.09 5.79
C LEU A 158 -16.13 -2.69 7.25
N GLY A 159 -15.15 -2.90 8.14
CA GLY A 159 -15.30 -2.80 9.58
C GLY A 159 -16.02 -4.01 10.17
N LYS A 160 -16.14 -4.04 11.50
CA LYS A 160 -16.85 -5.11 12.24
C LYS A 160 -16.38 -6.54 11.88
N ASN A 161 -15.09 -6.68 11.61
CA ASN A 161 -14.47 -7.94 11.19
C ASN A 161 -15.03 -8.50 9.88
N ASP A 162 -15.55 -7.66 8.99
CA ASP A 162 -15.95 -8.06 7.64
C ASP A 162 -14.92 -7.60 6.62
N LEU A 163 -14.48 -8.53 5.78
CA LEU A 163 -13.58 -8.29 4.69
C LEU A 163 -14.26 -8.63 3.38
N LEU A 164 -14.34 -7.66 2.47
CA LEU A 164 -14.80 -7.88 1.11
C LEU A 164 -13.62 -8.13 0.20
N ILE A 165 -13.63 -9.26 -0.51
CA ILE A 165 -12.66 -9.61 -1.54
C ILE A 165 -13.35 -9.60 -2.90
N LEU A 166 -12.90 -8.70 -3.76
CA LEU A 166 -13.28 -8.71 -5.18
C LEU A 166 -12.34 -9.64 -5.93
N THR A 167 -12.89 -10.65 -6.60
CA THR A 167 -12.17 -11.47 -7.58
C THR A 167 -12.65 -11.11 -8.99
N GLU A 168 -12.01 -11.68 -10.01
CA GLU A 168 -12.38 -11.45 -11.41
C GLU A 168 -13.85 -11.76 -11.70
N ASN A 169 -14.39 -12.77 -11.02
CA ASN A 169 -15.70 -13.33 -11.33
C ASN A 169 -16.75 -13.14 -10.24
N THR A 170 -16.36 -12.74 -9.02
CA THR A 170 -17.28 -12.66 -7.89
C THR A 170 -16.81 -11.72 -6.77
N VAL A 171 -17.70 -11.47 -5.82
CA VAL A 171 -17.43 -10.78 -4.56
C VAL A 171 -17.58 -11.80 -3.44
N ASN A 172 -16.53 -11.98 -2.64
CA ASN A 172 -16.55 -12.82 -1.45
C ASN A 172 -16.53 -11.94 -0.21
N ILE A 173 -17.30 -12.31 0.82
CA ILE A 173 -17.29 -11.63 2.12
C ILE A 173 -16.81 -12.63 3.16
N HIS A 174 -15.74 -12.27 3.88
CA HIS A 174 -15.11 -13.10 4.90
C HIS A 174 -15.26 -12.45 6.26
N LYS A 175 -15.51 -13.28 7.27
CA LYS A 175 -15.37 -12.88 8.67
C LYS A 175 -13.91 -13.01 9.09
N LEU A 176 -13.33 -11.93 9.56
CA LEU A 176 -12.03 -11.94 10.24
C LEU A 176 -12.21 -12.53 11.64
N PRO A 177 -11.21 -13.27 12.14
CA PRO A 177 -11.23 -13.85 13.48
C PRO A 177 -11.34 -12.80 14.59
#